data_AF-A0A1M6FHQ5-F1
#
_entry.id   AF-A0A1M6FHQ5-F1
#
_cell.length_a   1.000
_cell.length_b   1.000
_cell.length_c   1.000
_cell.angle_alpha   90.00
_cell.angle_beta   90.00
_cell.angle_gamma   90.00
#
_symmetry.space_group_name_H-M   'P 1'
#
loop_
_entity.id
_entity.type
_entity.pdbx_description
1 polymer ?
#
loop_
_entity_poly.entity_id
_entity_poly.type
_entity_poly.pdbx_seq_one_letter_code
_entity_poly.pdbx_strand_id
1 'polypeptide(L)'
;MNKRLILLRTLTRKMGNLARLRDTQPPKQGWIAAVRQALGMTAKQLAERVGLSQPRIAKMELNENNLKISTMKKIAAGLDCDFVYGFVPKNSLQETINRQARKKVEAILSNVNTNMALEDQLADDPHILTDMADELIAKNIRRIWD
;
A
#
# COMPACT_ATOMS: atom_id res chain seq x y z
N MET A 1 -15.53 -23.45 0.11
CA MET A 1 -14.70 -22.44 -0.62
C MET A 1 -13.92 -21.60 0.39
N ASN A 2 -12.60 -21.47 0.25
CA ASN A 2 -11.74 -20.80 1.25
C ASN A 2 -12.01 -19.28 1.29
N LYS A 3 -12.51 -18.77 2.44
CA LYS A 3 -12.86 -17.34 2.63
C LYS A 3 -11.72 -16.38 2.26
N ARG A 4 -10.47 -16.76 2.52
CA ARG A 4 -9.28 -15.97 2.17
C ARG A 4 -9.15 -15.74 0.67
N LEU A 5 -9.34 -16.79 -0.13
CA LEU A 5 -9.21 -16.73 -1.60
C LEU A 5 -10.29 -15.84 -2.22
N ILE A 6 -11.50 -15.86 -1.66
CA ILE A 6 -12.60 -14.97 -2.06
C ILE A 6 -12.22 -13.51 -1.75
N LEU A 7 -11.70 -13.25 -0.54
CA LEU A 7 -11.26 -11.92 -0.14
C LEU A 7 -10.13 -11.40 -1.04
N LEU A 8 -9.13 -12.24 -1.32
CA LEU A 8 -8.01 -11.92 -2.22
C LEU A 8 -8.53 -11.50 -3.60
N ARG A 9 -9.38 -12.31 -4.22
CA ARG A 9 -9.96 -12.02 -5.55
C ARG A 9 -10.77 -10.71 -5.54
N THR A 10 -11.56 -10.49 -4.49
CA THR A 10 -12.39 -9.29 -4.34
C THR A 10 -11.53 -8.04 -4.21
N LEU A 11 -10.48 -8.10 -3.39
CA LEU A 11 -9.55 -7.00 -3.20
C LEU A 11 -8.74 -6.72 -4.45
N THR A 12 -8.22 -7.74 -5.14
CA THR A 12 -7.51 -7.58 -6.41
C THR A 12 -8.36 -6.82 -7.43
N ARG A 13 -9.64 -7.16 -7.54
CA ARG A 13 -10.57 -6.45 -8.44
C ARG A 13 -10.76 -4.98 -8.03
N LYS A 14 -11.04 -4.72 -6.75
CA LYS A 14 -11.24 -3.35 -6.25
C LYS A 14 -9.99 -2.48 -6.41
N MET A 15 -8.82 -3.02 -6.10
CA MET A 15 -7.54 -2.32 -6.18
C MET A 15 -7.09 -2.07 -7.62
N GLY A 16 -7.47 -2.94 -8.57
CA GLY A 16 -7.15 -2.75 -9.99
C GLY A 16 -7.66 -1.41 -10.55
N ASN A 17 -8.82 -0.96 -10.09
CA ASN A 17 -9.40 0.34 -10.48
C ASN A 17 -8.58 1.54 -9.96
N LEU A 18 -7.79 1.34 -8.91
CA LEU A 18 -6.97 2.40 -8.29
C LEU A 18 -5.60 2.57 -8.95
N ALA A 19 -5.21 1.67 -9.87
CA ALA A 19 -3.89 1.70 -10.50
C ALA A 19 -3.60 3.05 -11.19
N ARG A 20 -4.62 3.68 -11.78
CA ARG A 20 -4.50 4.99 -12.45
C ARG A 20 -4.10 6.14 -11.51
N LEU A 21 -4.37 6.01 -10.21
CA LEU A 21 -3.98 7.01 -9.21
C LEU A 21 -2.49 6.96 -8.87
N ARG A 22 -1.77 5.92 -9.31
CA ARG A 22 -0.32 5.83 -9.10
C ARG A 22 0.42 6.90 -9.89
N ASP A 23 -0.07 7.22 -11.08
CA ASP A 23 0.61 8.12 -12.01
C ASP A 23 0.20 9.58 -11.82
N THR A 24 -0.83 9.84 -10.98
CA THR A 24 -1.23 11.19 -10.61
C THR A 24 -0.25 11.76 -9.59
N GLN A 25 0.67 12.60 -10.03
CA GLN A 25 1.50 13.37 -9.11
C GLN A 25 0.68 14.50 -8.47
N PRO A 26 0.79 14.71 -7.13
CA PRO A 26 0.17 15.86 -6.50
C PRO A 26 0.76 17.17 -7.06
N PRO A 27 -0.01 18.27 -7.08
CA PRO A 27 0.52 19.58 -7.40
C PRO A 27 1.72 19.95 -6.51
N LYS A 28 2.64 20.80 -7.01
CA LYS A 28 3.87 21.21 -6.28
C LYS A 28 3.61 21.74 -4.86
N GLN A 29 2.48 22.40 -4.67
CA GLN A 29 2.06 23.01 -3.40
C GLN A 29 1.08 22.14 -2.59
N GLY A 30 0.85 20.88 -2.99
CA GLY A 30 -0.16 20.01 -2.40
C GLY A 30 -1.57 20.25 -2.96
N TRP A 31 -2.45 19.28 -2.73
CA TRP A 31 -3.86 19.33 -3.12
C TRP A 31 -4.63 20.41 -2.38
N ILE A 32 -4.40 20.59 -1.07
CA ILE A 32 -5.14 21.53 -0.23
C ILE A 32 -4.94 22.95 -0.76
N ALA A 33 -3.67 23.38 -0.90
CA ALA A 33 -3.37 24.73 -1.38
C ALA A 33 -3.81 24.93 -2.83
N ALA A 34 -3.59 23.94 -3.71
CA ALA A 34 -3.99 24.02 -5.11
C ALA A 34 -5.49 24.16 -5.31
N VAL A 35 -6.29 23.30 -4.67
CA VAL A 35 -7.74 23.36 -4.76
C VAL A 35 -8.26 24.65 -4.11
N ARG A 36 -7.77 25.01 -2.92
CA ARG A 36 -8.16 26.27 -2.25
C ARG A 36 -7.94 27.49 -3.15
N GLN A 37 -6.77 27.59 -3.76
CA GLN A 37 -6.44 28.71 -4.65
C GLN A 37 -7.27 28.68 -5.93
N ALA A 38 -7.49 27.50 -6.53
CA ALA A 38 -8.34 27.36 -7.71
C ALA A 38 -9.79 27.78 -7.44
N LEU A 39 -10.29 27.56 -6.22
CA LEU A 39 -11.60 28.04 -5.77
C LEU A 39 -11.63 29.52 -5.38
N GLY A 40 -10.50 30.24 -5.47
CA GLY A 40 -10.41 31.66 -5.11
C GLY A 40 -10.47 31.94 -3.61
N MET A 41 -10.20 30.96 -2.75
CA MET A 41 -10.27 31.10 -1.29
C MET A 41 -8.93 31.54 -0.69
N THR A 42 -8.99 32.45 0.28
CA THR A 42 -7.87 32.73 1.19
C THR A 42 -7.72 31.61 2.23
N ALA A 43 -6.53 31.46 2.82
CA ALA A 43 -6.31 30.52 3.91
C ALA A 43 -7.23 30.77 5.13
N LYS A 44 -7.59 32.05 5.38
CA LYS A 44 -8.54 32.43 6.43
C LYS A 44 -9.94 31.92 6.15
N GLN A 45 -10.44 32.08 4.93
CA GLN A 45 -11.76 31.59 4.54
C GLN A 45 -11.86 30.06 4.63
N LEU A 46 -10.82 29.33 4.20
CA LEU A 46 -10.79 27.88 4.40
C LEU A 46 -10.81 27.54 5.89
N ALA A 47 -10.01 28.24 6.70
CA ALA A 47 -9.94 28.02 8.14
C ALA A 47 -11.31 28.20 8.82
N GLU A 48 -12.05 29.25 8.46
CA GLU A 48 -13.42 29.50 8.94
C GLU A 48 -14.38 28.37 8.52
N ARG A 49 -14.35 27.95 7.25
CA ARG A 49 -15.19 26.86 6.74
C ARG A 49 -14.98 25.54 7.48
N VAL A 50 -13.75 25.26 7.91
CA VAL A 50 -13.44 24.03 8.66
C VAL A 50 -13.31 24.25 10.16
N GLY A 51 -13.61 25.43 10.71
CA GLY A 51 -13.48 25.72 12.14
C GLY A 51 -12.07 25.49 12.68
N LEU A 52 -11.04 25.95 11.96
CA LEU A 52 -9.63 25.95 12.35
C LEU A 52 -9.07 27.39 12.29
N SER A 53 -7.83 27.59 12.74
CA SER A 53 -7.15 28.88 12.62
C SER A 53 -6.38 28.98 11.29
N GLN A 54 -6.23 30.19 10.76
CA GLN A 54 -5.48 30.45 9.52
C GLN A 54 -4.00 29.96 9.59
N PRO A 55 -3.26 30.15 10.69
CA PRO A 55 -1.90 29.59 10.81
C PRO A 55 -1.87 28.06 10.77
N ARG A 56 -2.94 27.41 11.27
CA ARG A 56 -3.06 25.96 11.24
C ARG A 56 -3.28 25.45 9.82
N ILE A 57 -4.09 26.14 9.00
CA ILE A 57 -4.24 25.85 7.57
C ILE A 57 -2.90 26.02 6.84
N ALA A 58 -2.20 27.13 7.06
CA ALA A 58 -0.89 27.35 6.44
C ALA A 58 0.12 26.24 6.76
N LYS A 59 0.17 25.79 8.03
CA LYS A 59 1.02 24.65 8.44
C LYS A 59 0.58 23.33 7.81
N MET A 60 -0.73 23.13 7.61
CA MET A 60 -1.28 21.94 6.96
C MET A 60 -0.93 21.89 5.47
N GLU A 61 -1.02 23.03 4.78
CA GLU A 61 -0.63 23.15 3.36
C GLU A 61 0.85 22.83 3.15
N LEU A 62 1.73 23.32 4.02
CA LEU A 62 3.17 23.04 3.97
C LEU A 62 3.53 21.58 4.29
N ASN A 63 2.68 20.86 5.04
CA ASN A 63 2.97 19.52 5.56
C ASN A 63 1.83 18.53 5.27
N GLU A 64 1.25 18.62 4.07
CA GLU A 64 0.06 17.87 3.64
C GLU A 64 0.22 16.35 3.81
N ASN A 65 1.41 15.83 3.49
CA ASN A 65 1.71 14.39 3.49
C ASN A 65 1.78 13.76 4.90
N ASN A 66 1.85 14.58 5.95
CA ASN A 66 1.95 14.11 7.34
C ASN A 66 0.68 14.44 8.15
N LEU A 67 -0.43 14.67 7.47
CA LEU A 67 -1.72 14.90 8.10
C LEU A 67 -2.42 13.58 8.42
N LYS A 68 -3.16 13.56 9.53
CA LYS A 68 -4.07 12.45 9.84
C LYS A 68 -5.15 12.36 8.75
N ILE A 69 -5.56 11.14 8.41
CA ILE A 69 -6.66 10.90 7.45
C ILE A 69 -7.94 11.65 7.86
N SER A 70 -8.26 11.70 9.15
CA SER A 70 -9.41 12.45 9.67
C SER A 70 -9.32 13.95 9.41
N THR A 71 -8.12 14.53 9.53
CA THR A 71 -7.86 15.93 9.18
C THR A 71 -8.06 16.15 7.69
N MET A 72 -7.53 15.25 6.84
CA MET A 72 -7.65 15.39 5.40
C MET A 72 -9.12 15.34 4.94
N LYS A 73 -9.91 14.42 5.50
CA LYS A 73 -11.37 14.36 5.27
C LYS A 73 -12.06 15.66 5.67
N LYS A 74 -11.69 16.24 6.83
CA LYS A 74 -12.24 17.51 7.30
C LYS A 74 -11.91 18.67 6.36
N ILE A 75 -10.66 18.74 5.88
CA ILE A 75 -10.24 19.79 4.94
C ILE A 75 -10.92 19.63 3.59
N ALA A 76 -10.98 18.40 3.07
CA ALA A 76 -11.65 18.10 1.81
C ALA A 76 -13.13 18.52 1.85
N ALA A 77 -13.86 18.19 2.93
CA ALA A 77 -15.23 18.66 3.11
C ALA A 77 -15.36 20.19 3.08
N GLY A 78 -14.38 20.91 3.66
CA GLY A 78 -14.33 22.38 3.58
C GLY A 78 -14.09 22.92 2.17
N LEU A 79 -13.41 22.15 1.32
CA LEU A 79 -13.12 22.44 -0.08
C LEU A 79 -14.19 21.89 -1.04
N ASP A 80 -15.31 21.38 -0.52
CA ASP A 80 -16.36 20.72 -1.30
C ASP A 80 -15.81 19.53 -2.12
N CYS A 81 -14.91 18.77 -1.50
CA CYS A 81 -14.22 17.62 -2.06
C CYS A 81 -14.36 16.39 -1.16
N ASP A 82 -14.30 15.20 -1.76
CA ASP A 82 -14.14 13.95 -1.02
C ASP A 82 -12.67 13.54 -0.94
N PHE A 83 -12.19 13.28 0.27
CA PHE A 83 -10.89 12.62 0.45
C PHE A 83 -11.05 11.11 0.41
N VAL A 84 -10.62 10.51 -0.70
CA VAL A 84 -10.58 9.06 -0.89
C VAL A 84 -9.15 8.56 -0.68
N TYR A 85 -8.98 7.54 0.17
CA TYR A 85 -7.70 6.86 0.36
C TYR A 85 -7.81 5.40 -0.07
N GLY A 86 -6.71 4.83 -0.55
CA GLY A 86 -6.67 3.45 -1.00
C GLY A 86 -5.25 2.91 -1.08
N PHE A 87 -5.15 1.59 -1.07
CA PHE A 87 -3.89 0.90 -1.30
C PHE A 87 -3.79 0.54 -2.78
N VAL A 88 -2.75 1.02 -3.45
CA VAL A 88 -2.40 0.61 -4.81
C VAL A 88 -1.24 -0.38 -4.68
N PRO A 89 -1.46 -1.69 -4.93
CA PRO A 89 -0.41 -2.66 -4.75
C PRO A 89 0.65 -2.45 -5.85
N LYS A 90 1.94 -2.61 -5.52
CA LYS A 90 3.04 -2.40 -6.50
C LYS A 90 2.85 -3.34 -7.71
N ASN A 91 2.58 -4.60 -7.41
CA ASN A 91 2.22 -5.67 -8.35
C ASN A 91 0.89 -6.33 -7.92
N SER A 92 0.53 -7.51 -8.42
CA SER A 92 -0.66 -8.20 -7.92
C SER A 92 -0.49 -8.70 -6.47
N LEU A 93 -1.60 -8.81 -5.71
CA LEU A 93 -1.56 -9.40 -4.36
C LEU A 93 -1.11 -10.86 -4.38
N GLN A 94 -1.47 -11.62 -5.43
CA GLN A 94 -1.03 -13.00 -5.60
C GLN A 94 0.49 -13.08 -5.80
N GLU A 95 1.05 -12.19 -6.61
CA GLU A 95 2.49 -12.14 -6.81
C GLU A 95 3.24 -11.74 -5.53
N THR A 96 2.63 -10.90 -4.69
CA THR A 96 3.18 -10.57 -3.38
C THR A 96 3.24 -11.80 -2.46
N ILE A 97 2.21 -12.65 -2.49
CA ILE A 97 2.20 -13.95 -1.78
C ILE A 97 3.29 -14.88 -2.32
N ASN A 98 3.36 -15.05 -3.65
CA ASN A 98 4.31 -15.95 -4.30
C ASN A 98 5.77 -15.54 -4.01
N ARG A 99 6.07 -14.25 -4.14
CA ARG A 99 7.40 -13.72 -3.84
C ARG A 99 7.78 -13.94 -2.37
N GLN A 100 6.83 -13.74 -1.46
CA GLN A 100 7.08 -13.95 -0.04
C GLN A 100 7.29 -15.43 0.29
N ALA A 101 6.53 -16.34 -0.35
CA ALA A 101 6.71 -17.77 -0.19
C ALA A 101 8.10 -18.23 -0.68
N ARG A 102 8.51 -17.79 -1.87
CA ARG A 102 9.85 -18.05 -2.42
C ARG A 102 10.95 -17.58 -1.48
N LYS A 103 10.87 -16.32 -1.03
CA LYS A 103 11.82 -15.75 -0.07
C LYS A 103 11.92 -16.58 1.23
N LYS A 104 10.81 -17.12 1.71
CA LYS A 104 10.80 -17.97 2.91
C LYS A 104 11.46 -19.32 2.66
N VAL A 105 11.17 -19.96 1.53
CA VAL A 105 11.78 -21.24 1.15
C VAL A 105 13.29 -21.08 0.95
N GLU A 106 13.72 -20.04 0.24
CA GLU A 106 15.13 -19.69 0.07
C GLU A 106 15.84 -19.56 1.42
N ALA A 107 15.23 -18.87 2.39
CA ALA A 107 15.77 -18.73 3.74
C ALA A 107 15.79 -20.05 4.55
N ILE A 108 14.85 -20.97 4.31
CA ILE A 108 14.85 -22.29 4.93
C ILE A 108 16.01 -23.12 4.37
N LEU A 109 16.14 -23.17 3.04
CA LEU A 109 17.19 -23.93 2.37
C LEU A 109 18.58 -23.40 2.70
N SER A 110 18.76 -22.07 2.77
CA SER A 110 20.05 -21.48 3.17
C SER A 110 20.47 -21.90 4.59
N ASN A 111 19.53 -21.96 5.54
CA ASN A 111 19.81 -22.36 6.93
C ASN A 111 20.06 -23.87 7.09
N VAL A 112 19.43 -24.69 6.26
CA VAL A 112 19.68 -26.14 6.23
C VAL A 112 21.05 -26.43 5.61
N ASN A 113 21.42 -25.75 4.53
CA ASN A 113 22.73 -25.87 3.88
C ASN A 113 23.89 -25.46 4.82
N THR A 114 23.69 -24.50 5.73
CA THR A 114 24.73 -24.17 6.72
C THR A 114 24.98 -25.26 7.77
N ASN A 115 24.05 -26.21 7.97
CA ASN A 115 24.16 -27.27 9.00
C ASN A 115 24.46 -28.66 8.42
N MET A 116 24.50 -28.83 7.09
CA MET A 116 24.79 -30.11 6.45
C MET A 116 25.76 -29.91 5.27
N ALA A 117 26.95 -30.48 5.38
CA ALA A 117 27.85 -30.67 4.24
C ALA A 117 27.28 -31.75 3.31
N LEU A 118 26.30 -31.37 2.49
CA LEU A 118 25.77 -32.14 1.35
C LEU A 118 25.31 -31.14 0.28
N GLU A 119 26.36 -30.57 -0.32
CA GLU A 119 26.54 -29.89 -1.61
C GLU A 119 25.31 -29.62 -2.50
N ASP A 120 24.94 -28.33 -2.55
CA ASP A 120 24.68 -27.46 -3.73
C ASP A 120 23.68 -27.88 -4.84
N GLN A 121 23.23 -29.13 -4.92
CA GLN A 121 22.51 -29.63 -6.10
C GLN A 121 20.97 -29.53 -6.00
N LEU A 122 20.42 -29.32 -4.80
CA LEU A 122 18.96 -29.20 -4.59
C LEU A 122 18.47 -27.75 -4.49
N ALA A 123 19.37 -26.81 -4.17
CA ALA A 123 19.02 -25.40 -4.02
C ALA A 123 18.94 -24.64 -5.36
N ASP A 124 19.55 -25.20 -6.41
CA ASP A 124 19.67 -24.56 -7.73
C ASP A 124 18.62 -25.03 -8.74
N ASP A 125 17.75 -25.98 -8.39
CA ASP A 125 16.61 -26.36 -9.23
C ASP A 125 15.41 -25.43 -9.00
N PRO A 126 15.03 -24.57 -9.98
CA PRO A 126 13.92 -23.64 -9.85
C PRO A 126 12.56 -24.32 -9.62
N HIS A 127 12.43 -25.61 -9.99
CA HIS A 127 11.22 -26.38 -9.79
C HIS A 127 11.02 -26.75 -8.31
N ILE A 128 12.09 -27.14 -7.60
CA ILE A 128 12.03 -27.48 -6.17
C ILE A 128 11.59 -26.25 -5.35
N LEU A 129 12.18 -25.08 -5.63
CA LEU A 129 11.81 -23.82 -4.99
C LEU A 129 10.33 -23.48 -5.20
N THR A 130 9.83 -23.69 -6.42
CA THR A 130 8.45 -23.38 -6.78
C THR A 130 7.48 -24.35 -6.09
N ASP A 131 7.77 -25.65 -6.11
CA ASP A 131 6.92 -26.69 -5.50
C ASP A 131 6.84 -26.52 -3.98
N MET A 132 7.98 -26.26 -3.32
CA MET A 132 8.03 -25.99 -1.89
C MET A 132 7.28 -24.70 -1.52
N ALA A 133 7.37 -23.67 -2.36
CA ALA A 133 6.65 -22.41 -2.16
C ALA A 133 5.13 -22.62 -2.29
N ASP A 134 4.69 -23.37 -3.30
CA ASP A 134 3.28 -23.68 -3.53
C ASP A 134 2.71 -24.58 -2.41
N GLU A 135 3.47 -25.57 -1.95
CA GLU A 135 3.11 -26.39 -0.81
C GLU A 135 2.97 -25.55 0.47
N LEU A 136 3.90 -24.62 0.71
CA LEU A 136 3.86 -23.71 1.85
C LEU A 136 2.64 -22.79 1.81
N ILE A 137 2.28 -22.28 0.63
CA ILE A 137 1.07 -21.46 0.43
C ILE A 137 -0.20 -22.28 0.70
N ALA A 138 -0.24 -23.54 0.27
CA ALA A 138 -1.38 -24.43 0.40
C ALA A 138 -1.59 -24.90 1.84
N LYS A 139 -0.52 -25.36 2.50
CA LYS A 139 -0.59 -25.97 3.85
C LYS A 139 -0.49 -24.94 4.97
N ASN A 140 0.36 -23.92 4.86
CA ASN A 140 0.58 -22.95 5.94
C ASN A 140 0.99 -21.56 5.45
N ILE A 141 0.04 -20.83 4.86
CA ILE A 141 0.33 -19.48 4.33
C ILE A 141 0.84 -18.49 5.40
N ARG A 142 0.57 -18.70 6.68
CA ARG A 142 1.00 -17.73 7.71
C ARG A 142 2.52 -17.73 7.83
N ARG A 143 3.15 -18.91 7.68
CA ARG A 143 4.60 -19.09 7.76
C ARG A 143 5.41 -18.36 6.70
N ILE A 144 4.80 -17.94 5.58
CA ILE A 144 5.53 -17.14 4.59
C ILE A 144 5.92 -15.76 5.16
N TRP A 145 5.22 -15.28 6.20
CA TRP A 145 5.43 -13.95 6.80
C TRP A 145 6.30 -13.98 8.07
N ASP A 146 6.60 -15.16 8.60
CA ASP A 146 7.57 -15.36 9.68
C ASP A 146 9.00 -15.24 9.13
#